data_AF-A0A9E0RMH2-F1
#
_entry.id   AF-A0A9E0RMH2-F1
#
_cell.length_a   1.000
_cell.length_b   1.000
_cell.length_c   1.000
_cell.angle_alpha   90.00
_cell.angle_beta   90.00
_cell.angle_gamma   90.00
#
_symmetry.space_group_name_H-M   'P 1'
#
loop_
_entity.id
_entity.type
_entity.pdbx_description
1 polymer ?
#
loop_
_entity_poly.entity_id
_entity_poly.type
_entity_poly.pdbx_seq_one_letter_code
_entity_poly.pdbx_strand_id
1 'polypeptide(L)'
;MSMIVNRRDVDFYLDEMFDLGSLLASDRYSEHDRESITAILDLCQSMAEEEFLPCAAEHDENEPVFKDGKAITPDSLKACLKTFVEAGLPTATFDHDLGGMQLPVMVANFMQGIFQAANAPATGYVFLTSSNAH
;
A
#
# COMPACT_ATOMS: atom_id res chain seq x y z
N MET A 1 -5.30 -3.21 19.14
CA MET A 1 -4.84 -4.16 18.11
C MET A 1 -5.49 -3.73 16.81
N SER A 2 -4.72 -3.71 15.73
CA SER A 2 -5.27 -3.49 14.39
C SER A 2 -6.38 -4.50 14.09
N MET A 3 -7.40 -4.07 13.37
CA MET A 3 -8.48 -4.95 12.89
C MET A 3 -8.20 -5.57 11.52
N ILE A 4 -7.13 -5.13 10.82
CA ILE A 4 -6.82 -5.57 9.45
C ILE A 4 -5.58 -6.46 9.39
N VAL A 5 -4.46 -6.06 10.03
CA VAL A 5 -3.19 -6.79 9.95
C VAL A 5 -2.46 -6.73 11.29
N ASN A 6 -1.97 -7.88 11.75
CA ASN A 6 -1.11 -7.92 12.92
C ASN A 6 0.32 -7.47 12.55
N ARG A 7 0.69 -6.23 12.89
CA ARG A 7 2.03 -5.67 12.64
C ARG A 7 3.17 -6.53 13.19
N ARG A 8 2.97 -7.22 14.32
CA ARG A 8 3.97 -8.12 14.89
C ARG A 8 4.31 -9.29 13.95
N ASP A 9 3.32 -9.85 13.27
CA ASP A 9 3.54 -10.98 12.35
C ASP A 9 4.29 -10.49 11.10
N VAL A 10 3.99 -9.28 10.62
CA VAL A 10 4.75 -8.67 9.52
C VAL A 10 6.20 -8.42 9.93
N ASP A 11 6.46 -7.89 11.12
CA ASP A 11 7.82 -7.69 11.61
C ASP A 11 8.57 -9.03 11.76
N PHE A 12 7.91 -10.07 12.28
CA PHE A 12 8.46 -11.43 12.33
C PHE A 12 8.84 -11.93 10.93
N TYR A 13 7.95 -11.77 9.93
CA TYR A 13 8.26 -12.21 8.58
C TYR A 13 9.45 -11.45 7.99
N LEU A 14 9.48 -10.13 8.12
CA LEU A 14 10.55 -9.30 7.57
C LEU A 14 11.90 -9.60 8.24
N ASP A 15 11.93 -9.63 9.57
CA ASP A 15 13.19 -9.69 10.30
C ASP A 15 13.67 -11.13 10.55
N GLU A 16 12.78 -12.01 11.02
CA GLU A 16 13.16 -13.34 11.47
C GLU A 16 13.08 -14.39 10.36
N MET A 17 12.10 -14.27 9.45
CA MET A 17 11.93 -15.25 8.37
C MET A 17 12.71 -14.91 7.10
N PHE A 18 12.75 -13.62 6.73
CA PHE A 18 13.31 -13.18 5.45
C PHE A 18 14.66 -12.46 5.55
N ASP A 19 15.12 -12.15 6.76
CA ASP A 19 16.37 -11.42 6.99
C ASP A 19 16.44 -10.11 6.17
N LEU A 20 15.47 -9.22 6.40
CA LEU A 20 15.41 -7.89 5.78
C LEU A 20 16.71 -7.11 5.99
N GLY A 21 17.37 -7.28 7.14
CA GLY A 21 18.64 -6.62 7.44
C GLY A 21 19.72 -6.90 6.39
N SER A 22 19.87 -8.16 5.97
CA SER A 22 20.80 -8.54 4.91
C SER A 22 20.50 -7.87 3.56
N LEU A 23 19.21 -7.67 3.25
CA LEU A 23 18.76 -7.05 2.01
C LEU A 23 19.07 -5.55 2.01
N LEU A 24 18.77 -4.88 3.13
CA LEU A 24 19.03 -3.44 3.32
C LEU A 24 20.53 -3.11 3.31
N ALA A 25 21.41 -4.07 3.61
CA ALA A 25 22.85 -3.88 3.55
C ALA A 25 23.42 -3.78 2.11
N SER A 26 22.61 -4.00 1.07
CA SER A 26 23.05 -3.83 -0.32
C SER A 26 23.07 -2.37 -0.76
N ASP A 27 23.97 -2.01 -1.68
CA ASP A 27 24.10 -0.64 -2.20
C ASP A 27 22.79 -0.07 -2.77
N ARG A 28 21.91 -0.93 -3.29
CA ARG A 28 20.61 -0.49 -3.84
C ARG A 28 19.65 0.04 -2.77
N TYR A 29 19.75 -0.42 -1.54
CA TYR A 29 18.82 -0.06 -0.47
C TYR A 29 19.51 0.70 0.67
N SER A 30 20.70 1.26 0.44
CA SER A 30 21.51 1.91 1.46
C SER A 30 20.89 3.15 2.10
N GLU A 31 19.85 3.73 1.49
CA GLU A 31 19.06 4.84 2.06
C GLU A 31 17.95 4.37 3.02
N HIS A 32 17.74 3.06 3.13
CA HIS A 32 16.73 2.47 4.00
C HIS A 32 17.39 1.71 5.15
N ASP A 33 16.81 1.86 6.33
CA ASP A 33 17.16 1.08 7.50
C ASP A 33 15.88 0.50 8.12
N ARG A 34 16.04 -0.28 9.20
CA ARG A 34 14.88 -0.91 9.82
C ARG A 34 13.88 0.10 10.39
N GLU A 35 14.36 1.26 10.83
CA GLU A 35 13.53 2.34 11.38
C GLU A 35 12.69 2.99 10.28
N SER A 36 13.30 3.31 9.12
CA SER A 36 12.59 3.86 7.96
C SER A 36 11.52 2.90 7.45
N ILE A 37 11.83 1.59 7.36
CA ILE A 37 10.84 0.58 6.99
C ILE A 37 9.69 0.49 8.01
N THR A 38 9.99 0.60 9.31
CA THR A 38 8.95 0.62 10.36
C THR A 38 8.02 1.81 10.16
N ALA A 39 8.57 3.01 9.98
CA ALA A 39 7.79 4.23 9.82
C ALA A 39 6.88 4.17 8.58
N ILE A 40 7.37 3.59 7.48
CA ILE A 40 6.58 3.40 6.26
C ILE A 40 5.43 2.41 6.50
N LEU A 41 5.68 1.29 7.17
CA LEU A 41 4.64 0.30 7.47
C LEU A 41 3.59 0.85 8.45
N ASP A 42 4.01 1.66 9.42
CA ASP A 42 3.10 2.32 10.36
C ASP A 42 2.23 3.37 9.66
N LEU A 43 2.80 4.16 8.75
CA LEU A 43 2.04 5.06 7.88
C LEU A 43 1.00 4.28 7.05
N CYS A 44 1.41 3.18 6.42
CA CYS A 44 0.51 2.34 5.64
C CYS A 44 -0.62 1.77 6.49
N GLN A 45 -0.31 1.32 7.71
CA GLN A 45 -1.28 0.78 8.66
C GLN A 45 -2.31 1.83 9.06
N SER A 46 -1.87 3.02 9.48
CA SER A 46 -2.76 4.12 9.85
C SER A 46 -3.63 4.55 8.68
N MET A 47 -3.04 4.76 7.49
CA MET A 47 -3.81 5.15 6.30
C MET A 47 -4.82 4.07 5.90
N ALA A 48 -4.46 2.79 5.98
CA ALA A 48 -5.38 1.72 5.65
C ALA A 48 -6.58 1.67 6.61
N GLU A 49 -6.34 1.90 7.91
CA GLU A 49 -7.41 1.93 8.93
C GLU A 49 -8.27 3.19 8.88
N GLU A 50 -7.69 4.34 8.56
CA GLU A 50 -8.35 5.65 8.61
C GLU A 50 -9.04 6.01 7.29
N GLU A 51 -8.49 5.61 6.13
CA GLU A 51 -8.96 6.06 4.81
C GLU A 51 -9.58 4.93 3.97
N PHE A 52 -9.09 3.69 4.09
CA PHE A 52 -9.53 2.58 3.24
C PHE A 52 -10.60 1.71 3.92
N LEU A 53 -10.39 1.35 5.19
CA LEU A 53 -11.30 0.49 5.95
C LEU A 53 -12.71 1.10 6.11
N PRO A 54 -12.88 2.41 6.42
CA PRO A 54 -14.22 2.95 6.68
C PRO A 54 -15.14 2.97 5.46
N CYS A 55 -14.58 3.03 4.24
CA CYS A 55 -15.36 3.04 3.01
C CYS A 55 -15.58 1.65 2.39
N ALA A 56 -15.00 0.58 2.97
CA ALA A 56 -15.08 -0.77 2.41
C ALA A 56 -16.53 -1.30 2.35
N ALA A 57 -17.32 -1.11 3.41
CA ALA A 57 -18.72 -1.52 3.43
C ALA A 57 -19.58 -0.71 2.44
N GLU A 58 -19.32 0.59 2.32
CA GLU A 58 -20.01 1.45 1.35
C GLU A 58 -19.74 0.97 -0.08
N HIS A 59 -18.51 0.59 -0.41
CA HIS A 59 -18.13 0.11 -1.74
C HIS A 59 -18.79 -1.22 -2.12
N ASP A 60 -19.07 -2.07 -1.13
CA ASP A 60 -19.81 -3.33 -1.32
C ASP A 60 -21.32 -3.06 -1.51
N GLU A 61 -21.91 -2.22 -0.67
CA GLU A 61 -23.34 -1.88 -0.74
C GLU A 61 -23.69 -1.07 -2.00
N ASN A 62 -22.75 -0.25 -2.50
CA ASN A 62 -22.94 0.66 -3.61
C ASN A 62 -22.05 0.28 -4.80
N GLU A 63 -22.41 -0.84 -5.43
CA GLU A 63 -21.69 -1.34 -6.61
C GLU A 63 -21.57 -0.28 -7.73
N PRO A 64 -20.45 -0.25 -8.46
CA PRO A 64 -20.30 0.63 -9.61
C PRO A 64 -21.36 0.39 -10.69
N VAL A 65 -21.91 1.47 -11.24
CA VAL A 65 -22.92 1.40 -12.32
C VAL A 65 -22.31 1.87 -13.63
N PHE A 66 -22.51 1.11 -14.70
CA PHE A 66 -22.13 1.54 -16.04
C PHE A 66 -23.27 2.32 -16.70
N LYS A 67 -23.04 3.59 -16.99
CA LYS A 67 -24.03 4.49 -17.60
C LYS A 67 -23.37 5.44 -18.59
N ASP A 68 -23.99 5.60 -19.76
CA ASP A 68 -23.55 6.51 -20.82
C ASP A 68 -22.06 6.36 -21.21
N GLY A 69 -21.59 5.11 -21.24
CA GLY A 69 -20.20 4.77 -21.60
C GLY A 69 -19.17 4.97 -20.47
N LYS A 70 -19.61 5.22 -19.23
CA LYS A 70 -18.73 5.45 -18.07
C LYS A 70 -19.10 4.53 -16.91
N ALA A 71 -18.08 4.06 -16.19
CA ALA A 71 -18.27 3.49 -14.87
C ALA A 71 -18.42 4.62 -13.84
N ILE A 72 -19.51 4.59 -13.08
CA ILE A 72 -19.79 5.53 -11.99
C ILE A 72 -19.54 4.79 -10.68
N THR A 73 -18.64 5.32 -9.86
CA THR A 73 -18.23 4.74 -8.57
C THR A 73 -18.59 5.68 -7.43
N PRO A 74 -18.67 5.18 -6.18
CA PRO A 74 -18.81 6.04 -5.00
C PRO A 74 -17.70 7.10 -4.90
N ASP A 75 -18.03 8.30 -4.43
CA ASP A 75 -17.06 9.39 -4.26
C ASP A 75 -15.98 9.04 -3.23
N SER A 76 -16.31 8.21 -2.24
CA SER A 76 -15.36 7.73 -1.23
C SER A 76 -14.22 6.93 -1.83
N LEU A 77 -14.44 6.21 -2.94
CA LEU A 77 -13.36 5.53 -3.66
C LEU A 77 -12.33 6.54 -4.17
N LYS A 78 -12.77 7.63 -4.78
CA LYS A 78 -11.85 8.66 -5.26
C LYS A 78 -11.10 9.32 -4.10
N ALA A 79 -11.76 9.52 -2.97
CA ALA A 79 -11.15 10.11 -1.78
C ALA A 79 -10.03 9.22 -1.22
N CYS A 80 -10.27 7.92 -0.99
CA CYS A 80 -9.25 7.03 -0.45
C CYS A 80 -8.10 6.78 -1.43
N LEU A 81 -8.38 6.68 -2.74
CA LEU A 81 -7.32 6.56 -3.75
C LEU A 81 -6.43 7.81 -3.79
N LYS A 82 -7.01 8.99 -3.58
CA LYS A 82 -6.26 10.24 -3.57
C LYS A 82 -5.24 10.28 -2.42
N THR A 83 -5.61 9.84 -1.22
CA THR A 83 -4.68 9.85 -0.07
C THR A 83 -3.50 8.91 -0.32
N PHE A 84 -3.74 7.74 -0.92
CA PHE A 84 -2.68 6.79 -1.31
C PHE A 84 -1.71 7.38 -2.34
N VAL A 85 -2.24 8.08 -3.35
CA VAL A 85 -1.42 8.76 -4.37
C VAL A 85 -0.61 9.91 -3.78
N GLU A 86 -1.23 10.75 -2.94
CA GLU A 86 -0.57 11.89 -2.30
C GLU A 86 0.54 11.48 -1.32
N ALA A 87 0.47 10.28 -0.76
CA ALA A 87 1.53 9.69 0.06
C ALA A 87 2.70 9.10 -0.76
N GLY A 88 2.65 9.13 -2.11
CA GLY A 88 3.71 8.61 -2.98
C GLY A 88 3.79 7.08 -3.04
N LEU A 89 2.82 6.37 -2.46
CA LEU A 89 2.82 4.91 -2.35
C LEU A 89 2.71 4.15 -3.70
N PRO A 90 2.08 4.68 -4.78
CA PRO A 90 2.05 3.99 -6.08
C PRO A 90 3.43 3.71 -6.68
N THR A 91 4.43 4.52 -6.30
CA THR A 91 5.81 4.49 -6.82
C THR A 91 6.81 3.95 -5.78
N ALA A 92 6.32 3.23 -4.77
CA ALA A 92 7.13 2.72 -3.66
C ALA A 92 8.43 2.00 -4.10
N THR A 93 8.36 1.20 -5.16
CA THR A 93 9.48 0.38 -5.66
C THR A 93 10.30 1.04 -6.77
N PHE A 94 9.87 2.22 -7.26
CA PHE A 94 10.52 2.90 -8.36
C PHE A 94 11.84 3.52 -7.91
N ASP A 95 12.80 3.66 -8.82
CA ASP A 95 14.08 4.29 -8.53
C ASP A 95 13.90 5.75 -8.07
N HIS A 96 14.84 6.21 -7.24
CA HIS A 96 14.85 7.60 -6.76
C HIS A 96 14.91 8.61 -7.91
N ASP A 97 15.63 8.30 -8.98
CA ASP A 97 15.73 9.14 -10.19
C ASP A 97 14.38 9.33 -10.91
N LEU A 98 13.41 8.46 -10.62
CA LEU A 98 12.03 8.54 -11.12
C LEU A 98 11.06 9.11 -10.08
N GLY A 99 11.56 9.59 -8.94
CA GLY A 99 10.77 10.11 -7.83
C GLY A 99 10.17 9.02 -6.93
N GLY A 100 10.63 7.77 -7.06
CA GLY A 100 10.18 6.65 -6.22
C GLY A 100 10.92 6.57 -4.88
N MET A 101 10.43 5.68 -4.02
CA MET A 101 11.07 5.41 -2.72
C MET A 101 12.16 4.34 -2.80
N GLN A 102 12.34 3.67 -3.94
CA GLN A 102 13.29 2.57 -4.15
C GLN A 102 13.21 1.47 -3.08
N LEU A 103 12.01 1.21 -2.57
CA LEU A 103 11.82 0.18 -1.54
C LEU A 103 12.05 -1.21 -2.11
N PRO A 104 12.56 -2.15 -1.29
CA PRO A 104 12.58 -3.55 -1.67
C PRO A 104 11.17 -4.04 -2.00
N VAL A 105 11.02 -4.78 -3.10
CA VAL A 105 9.72 -5.35 -3.52
C VAL A 105 9.07 -6.17 -2.40
N MET A 106 9.87 -6.83 -1.57
CA MET A 106 9.41 -7.54 -0.37
C MET A 106 8.63 -6.62 0.58
N VAL A 107 9.18 -5.45 0.93
CA VAL A 107 8.53 -4.47 1.81
C VAL A 107 7.26 -3.91 1.13
N ALA A 108 7.36 -3.55 -0.15
CA ALA A 108 6.23 -3.05 -0.91
C ALA A 108 5.06 -4.05 -0.96
N ASN A 109 5.33 -5.36 -1.01
CA ASN A 109 4.28 -6.37 -0.96
C ASN A 109 3.57 -6.43 0.40
N PHE A 110 4.29 -6.24 1.51
CA PHE A 110 3.65 -6.13 2.83
C PHE A 110 2.80 -4.86 2.96
N MET A 111 3.30 -3.72 2.45
CA MET A 111 2.51 -2.48 2.37
C MET A 111 1.22 -2.73 1.59
N GLN A 112 1.31 -3.34 0.40
CA GLN A 112 0.15 -3.68 -0.42
C GLN A 112 -0.83 -4.63 0.28
N GLY A 113 -0.31 -5.62 1.02
CA GLY A 113 -1.12 -6.55 1.81
C GLY A 113 -1.95 -5.85 2.89
N ILE A 114 -1.38 -4.84 3.56
CA ILE A 114 -2.07 -4.03 4.57
C ILE A 114 -3.28 -3.32 3.96
N PHE A 115 -3.10 -2.64 2.83
CA PHE A 115 -4.21 -1.95 2.17
C PHE A 115 -5.26 -2.92 1.60
N GLN A 116 -4.84 -4.08 1.07
CA GLN A 116 -5.78 -5.11 0.59
C GLN A 116 -6.67 -5.66 1.72
N ALA A 117 -6.09 -5.86 2.90
CA ALA A 117 -6.83 -6.30 4.07
C ALA A 117 -7.88 -5.26 4.52
N ALA A 118 -7.63 -3.97 4.29
CA ALA A 118 -8.60 -2.91 4.57
C ALA A 118 -9.69 -2.80 3.50
N ASN A 119 -9.33 -2.77 2.21
CA ASN A 119 -10.27 -2.63 1.10
C ASN A 119 -9.65 -3.10 -0.24
N ALA A 120 -9.79 -4.40 -0.52
CA ALA A 120 -9.26 -5.01 -1.74
C ALA A 120 -9.83 -4.41 -3.05
N PRO A 121 -11.15 -4.12 -3.17
CA PRO A 121 -11.69 -3.48 -4.37
C PRO A 121 -11.07 -2.10 -4.66
N ALA A 122 -10.92 -1.25 -3.64
CA ALA A 122 -10.31 0.07 -3.82
C ALA A 122 -8.84 -0.04 -4.25
N THR A 123 -8.07 -0.88 -3.56
CA THR A 123 -6.64 -1.07 -3.86
C THR A 123 -6.36 -1.61 -5.26
N GLY A 124 -7.28 -2.38 -5.85
CA GLY A 124 -7.16 -2.86 -7.23
C GLY A 124 -6.88 -1.75 -8.26
N TYR A 125 -7.46 -0.56 -8.08
CA TYR A 125 -7.25 0.56 -9.00
C TYR A 125 -5.79 1.06 -9.02
N VAL A 126 -5.19 1.21 -7.84
CA VAL A 126 -3.79 1.66 -7.74
C VAL A 126 -2.82 0.56 -8.14
N PHE A 127 -3.09 -0.71 -7.80
CA PHE A 127 -2.16 -1.79 -8.09
C PHE A 127 -2.13 -2.17 -9.57
N LEU A 128 -3.26 -2.16 -10.26
CA LEU A 128 -3.28 -2.33 -11.71
C LEU A 128 -2.53 -1.19 -12.41
N THR A 129 -2.65 0.04 -11.89
CA THR A 129 -1.93 1.20 -12.42
C THR A 129 -0.42 1.05 -12.23
N SER A 130 0.04 0.78 -11.00
CA SER A 130 1.46 0.58 -10.69
C SER A 130 2.04 -0.61 -11.45
N SER A 131 1.31 -1.72 -11.58
CA SER A 131 1.77 -2.91 -12.29
C SER A 131 1.92 -2.68 -13.80
N ASN A 132 1.05 -1.87 -14.41
CA ASN A 132 1.17 -1.49 -15.82
C ASN A 132 2.32 -0.49 -16.09
N ALA A 133 2.79 0.21 -15.05
CA ALA A 133 3.87 1.17 -15.15
C ALA A 133 5.27 0.53 -14.94
N HIS A 134 5.32 -0.73 -14.53
CA HIS A 134 6.54 -1.55 -14.43
C HIS A 134 6.85 -2.27 -15.75
#